data_AF-A0A0B7BMD4-F1
#
_entry.id   AF-A0A0B7BMD4-F1
#
_cell.length_a   1.000
_cell.length_b   1.000
_cell.length_c   1.000
_cell.angle_alpha   90.00
_cell.angle_beta   90.00
_cell.angle_gamma   90.00
#
_symmetry.space_group_name_H-M   'P 1'
#
loop_
_entity.id
_entity.type
_entity.pdbx_description
1 polymer ?
#
loop_
_entity_poly.entity_id
_entity_poly.type
_entity_poly.pdbx_seq_one_letter_code
_entity_poly.pdbx_strand_id
1 'polypeptide(L)' 'MTLYSFSRQVYNTVFRRTSTFVLAVVIVAYPFERAFNVATENFYRSLNRGKLYDDIKDSFKKEEEEEEE' A
#
# COMPACT_ATOMS: atom_id res chain seq x y z
N MET A 1 -22.56 -22.20 2.83
CA MET A 1 -21.67 -22.07 1.65
C MET A 1 -20.29 -22.56 2.06
N THR A 2 -19.80 -23.64 1.47
CA THR A 2 -18.49 -24.22 1.85
C THR A 2 -17.37 -23.47 1.15
N LEU A 3 -16.18 -23.40 1.77
CA LEU A 3 -14.99 -22.79 1.16
C LEU A 3 -14.69 -23.38 -0.24
N TYR A 4 -14.99 -24.67 -0.41
CA TYR A 4 -14.90 -25.40 -1.67
C TYR A 4 -15.86 -24.89 -2.75
N SER A 5 -17.10 -24.53 -2.38
CA SER A 5 -18.05 -23.94 -3.33
C SER A 5 -17.62 -22.56 -3.82
N PHE A 6 -17.02 -21.75 -2.94
CA PHE A 6 -16.53 -20.42 -3.28
C PHE A 6 -15.29 -20.48 -4.19
N SER A 7 -14.28 -21.29 -3.83
CA SER A 7 -13.07 -21.44 -4.66
C SER A 7 -13.39 -21.97 -6.06
N ARG A 8 -14.31 -22.93 -6.16
CA ARG A 8 -14.78 -23.46 -7.45
C ARG A 8 -15.51 -22.40 -8.28
N GLN A 9 -16.26 -21.51 -7.65
CA GLN A 9 -16.92 -20.41 -8.34
C GLN A 9 -15.89 -19.42 -8.91
N VAL A 10 -14.96 -18.95 -8.08
CA VAL A 10 -13.90 -18.01 -8.50
C VAL A 10 -13.01 -18.61 -9.59
N TYR A 11 -12.66 -19.90 -9.49
CA TYR A 11 -11.89 -20.58 -10.53
C TYR A 11 -12.64 -20.56 -11.87
N ASN A 12 -13.92 -20.93 -11.88
CA ASN A 12 -14.69 -20.99 -13.12
C ASN A 12 -14.97 -19.60 -13.73
N THR A 13 -15.09 -18.55 -12.92
CA THR A 13 -15.39 -17.19 -13.41
C THR A 13 -14.15 -16.40 -13.79
N VAL A 14 -13.05 -16.52 -13.04
CA VAL A 14 -11.86 -15.66 -13.20
C VAL A 14 -10.68 -16.45 -13.76
N PHE A 15 -10.32 -17.57 -13.14
CA PHE A 15 -9.04 -18.25 -13.39
C PHE A 15 -9.07 -19.29 -14.52
N ARG A 16 -10.25 -19.73 -14.97
CA ARG A 16 -10.39 -20.84 -15.95
C ARG A 16 -9.94 -20.48 -17.37
N ARG A 17 -10.11 -19.24 -17.81
CA ARG A 17 -9.70 -18.78 -19.15
C ARG A 17 -8.58 -17.75 -19.02
N THR A 18 -7.53 -17.90 -19.83
CA THR A 18 -6.39 -16.96 -19.81
C THR A 18 -6.83 -15.53 -20.09
N SER A 19 -7.79 -15.32 -20.99
CA SER A 19 -8.31 -13.98 -21.31
C SER A 19 -9.02 -13.31 -20.12
N THR A 20 -9.87 -14.03 -19.39
CA THR A 20 -10.55 -13.49 -18.19
C THR A 20 -9.59 -13.29 -17.04
N PHE A 21 -8.59 -14.16 -16.93
CA PHE A 21 -7.54 -14.06 -15.93
C PHE A 21 -6.69 -12.80 -16.13
N VAL A 22 -6.17 -12.58 -17.35
CA VAL A 22 -5.37 -11.40 -17.68
C VAL A 22 -6.17 -10.12 -17.46
N LEU A 23 -7.45 -10.09 -17.89
CA LEU A 23 -8.33 -8.96 -17.64
C LEU A 23 -8.49 -8.66 -16.15
N ALA A 24 -8.72 -9.70 -15.32
CA ALA A 24 -8.86 -9.53 -13.88
C ALA A 24 -7.57 -9.00 -13.24
N VAL A 25 -6.40 -9.47 -13.68
CA VAL A 25 -5.10 -8.98 -13.19
C VAL A 25 -4.94 -7.49 -13.50
N VAL A 26 -5.21 -7.06 -14.73
CA VAL A 26 -5.07 -5.64 -15.11
C VAL A 26 -6.01 -4.75 -14.30
N ILE A 27 -7.26 -5.16 -14.12
CA ILE A 27 -8.25 -4.40 -13.36
C ILE A 27 -7.87 -4.30 -11.88
N VAL A 28 -7.35 -5.38 -11.29
CA VAL A 28 -7.03 -5.42 -9.85
C VAL A 28 -5.67 -4.78 -9.55
N ALA A 29 -4.69 -4.91 -10.44
CA ALA A 29 -3.32 -4.45 -10.21
C ALA A 29 -3.25 -2.94 -9.94
N TYR A 30 -3.95 -2.12 -10.73
CA TYR A 30 -3.92 -0.66 -10.61
C TYR A 30 -4.41 -0.15 -9.23
N PRO A 31 -5.63 -0.48 -8.76
CA PRO A 31 -6.06 -0.07 -7.43
C PRO A 31 -5.28 -0.78 -6.31
N PHE A 32 -4.83 -2.02 -6.53
CA PHE A 32 -4.00 -2.74 -5.56
C PHE A 32 -2.68 -2.03 -5.31
N GLU A 33 -1.98 -1.58 -6.34
CA GLU A 33 -0.73 -0.83 -6.23
C GLU A 33 -0.92 0.41 -5.34
N ARG A 34 -1.95 1.22 -5.62
CA ARG A 34 -2.21 2.44 -4.85
C ARG A 34 -2.53 2.13 -3.38
N ALA A 35 -3.39 1.14 -3.14
CA ALA A 35 -3.76 0.73 -1.79
C ALA A 35 -2.56 0.17 -1.01
N PHE A 36 -1.76 -0.69 -1.66
CA PHE A 36 -0.60 -1.32 -1.06
C PHE A 36 0.48 -0.29 -0.70
N ASN A 37 0.77 0.66 -1.60
CA ASN A 37 1.73 1.73 -1.33
C ASN A 37 1.31 2.57 -0.11
N VAL A 38 0.05 3.00 -0.03
CA VAL A 38 -0.44 3.79 1.12
C VAL A 38 -0.43 2.97 2.41
N ALA A 39 -0.86 1.70 2.35
CA ALA A 39 -0.89 0.83 3.51
C ALA A 39 0.51 0.57 4.07
N THR A 40 1.48 0.27 3.20
CA THR A 40 2.86 0.00 3.60
C THR A 40 3.57 1.25 4.08
N GLU A 41 3.36 2.40 3.44
CA GLU A 41 3.90 3.68 3.91
C GLU A 41 3.39 4.01 5.32
N ASN A 42 2.08 3.90 5.55
CA ASN A 42 1.49 4.15 6.87
C ASN A 42 2.00 3.17 7.92
N PHE A 43 2.13 1.89 7.56
CA PHE A 43 2.69 0.88 8.44
C PHE A 43 4.14 1.20 8.80
N TYR A 44 4.96 1.55 7.82
CA TYR A 44 6.36 1.92 8.00
C TYR A 44 6.52 3.17 8.89
N ARG A 45 5.77 4.24 8.60
CA ARG A 45 5.74 5.46 9.42
C ARG A 45 5.30 5.17 10.83
N SER A 46 4.28 4.31 11.01
CA SER A 46 3.79 3.97 12.34
C SER A 46 4.80 3.19 13.17
N LEU A 47 5.62 2.35 12.54
CA LEU A 47 6.70 1.63 13.24
C LEU A 47 7.89 2.51 13.58
N ASN A 48 8.14 3.56 12.79
CA ASN A 48 9.33 4.41 12.91
C ASN A 48 9.02 5.83 13.41
N ARG A 49 7.87 6.05 14.04
CA ARG A 49 7.47 7.38 14.55
C ARG A 49 8.58 8.01 15.40
N GLY A 50 8.86 9.28 15.13
CA GLY A 50 9.88 10.06 15.83
C GLY A 50 11.30 9.80 15.34
N LYS A 51 11.49 8.96 14.31
CA LYS A 51 12.80 8.69 13.70
C LYS A 51 12.88 9.12 12.24
N LEU A 52 11.73 9.34 11.57
CA LEU A 52 11.76 9.80 10.19
C LEU A 52 12.23 11.26 10.15
N TYR A 53 12.93 11.62 9.07
CA TYR A 53 13.30 13.03 8.82
C TYR A 53 12.08 13.96 8.89
N ASP A 54 10.93 13.52 8.36
CA ASP A 54 9.67 14.26 8.46
C ASP A 54 9.23 14.59 9.89
N ASP A 55 9.60 13.76 10.87
CA ASP A 55 9.24 13.95 12.29
C ASP A 55 10.22 14.88 13.02
N ILE A 56 11.46 15.00 12.53
CA ILE A 56 12.55 15.75 13.19
C ILE A 56 12.97 17.03 12.46
N LYS A 57 12.50 17.24 11.22
CA LYS A 57 12.96 18.34 10.35
C LYS A 57 12.71 19.73 10.92
N ASP A 58 11.64 19.90 11.70
CA ASP A 58 11.30 21.20 12.28
C ASP A 58 12.30 21.60 13.38
N SER A 59 13.02 20.65 13.97
CA SER A 59 14.09 20.94 14.93
C SER A 59 15.29 21.63 14.27
N PHE A 60 15.67 21.22 13.06
CA PHE A 60 16.81 21.83 12.36
C PHE A 60 16.54 23.26 11.92
N LYS A 61 15.30 23.56 11.48
CA LYS A 61 14.93 24.94 11.10
C LYS A 61 15.05 25.91 12.28
N LYS A 62 14.69 25.44 13.47
CA LYS A 62 14.76 26.24 14.68
C LYS A 62 16.21 26.52 15.09
N GLU A 63 17.10 25.53 14.93
CA GLU A 63 18.54 25.72 15.17
C GLU A 63 19.15 26.75 14.21
N GLU A 64 18.78 26.72 12.92
CA GLU A 64 19.24 27.70 11.92
C GLU A 64 18.76 29.14 12.27
N GLU A 65 17.49 29.31 12.69
CA GLU A 65 16.96 30.62 13.11
C GLU A 65 17.64 31.16 14.38
N GLU A 66 17.98 30.29 15.34
CA GLU A 66 18.68 30.69 16.58
C GLU A 66 20.18 31.00 16.34
N GLU A 67 20.82 30.47 15.30
CA GLU A 67 22.21 30.80 14.93
C GLU A 67 22.33 32.12 14.13
N GLU A 68 21.25 32.57 13.48
CA GLU A 68 21.21 33.83 12.73
C GLU A 68 20.86 35.07 13.58
N GLU A 69 20.31 34.90 14.80
CA GLU A 69 20.06 35.96 15.80
C GLU A 69 21.29 36.28 16.68
#